data_AF-A0A7X0J697-F1
#
_entry.id   AF-A0A7X0J697-F1
#
_cell.length_a   1.000
_cell.length_b   1.000
_cell.length_c   1.000
_cell.angle_alpha   90.00
_cell.angle_beta   90.00
_cell.angle_gamma   90.00
#
_symmetry.space_group_name_H-M   'P 1'
#
loop_
_entity.id
_entity.type
_entity.pdbx_description
1 polymer ?
#
loop_
_entity_poly.entity_id
_entity_poly.type
_entity_poly.pdbx_seq_one_letter_code
_entity_poly.pdbx_strand_id
1 'polypeptide(L)'
;MSSMLSFLAYAEARSRVLETVDGVLMYPYSENSIPQYVYFMPKKLAEDERLGEFFNHQFLYLPDIFYVLYFNPVRWILPDLAERMQSLEYVPVAYGRDRILFQLSYGRITFDVTPKKTEEEPEEPTLFRVPLYMGETSFFINVVELPTTMGTPKLFEKVDFTW
;
A
#
# COMPACT_ATOMS: atom_id res chain seq x y z
N MET A 1 -0.78 -20.93 6.79
CA MET A 1 0.02 -21.42 5.65
C MET A 1 -0.77 -21.97 4.45
N SER A 2 -2.10 -22.20 4.53
CA SER A 2 -2.86 -22.87 3.44
C SER A 2 -3.46 -21.94 2.35
N SER A 3 -3.78 -20.67 2.67
CA SER A 3 -4.61 -19.84 1.79
C SER A 3 -3.88 -19.16 0.62
N MET A 4 -2.63 -18.70 0.83
CA MET A 4 -1.83 -18.05 -0.23
C MET A 4 -1.47 -19.02 -1.36
N LEU A 5 -0.97 -20.21 -1.01
CA LEU A 5 -0.65 -21.26 -1.99
C LEU A 5 -1.90 -21.71 -2.76
N SER A 6 -3.04 -21.82 -2.06
CA SER A 6 -4.32 -22.14 -2.69
C SER A 6 -4.78 -21.05 -3.67
N PHE A 7 -4.57 -19.78 -3.33
CA PHE A 7 -4.88 -18.67 -4.24
C PHE A 7 -3.98 -18.65 -5.46
N LEU A 8 -2.67 -18.86 -5.31
CA LEU A 8 -1.73 -18.89 -6.43
C LEU A 8 -2.06 -20.05 -7.39
N ALA A 9 -2.35 -21.24 -6.87
CA ALA A 9 -2.79 -22.38 -7.68
C ALA A 9 -4.12 -22.10 -8.40
N TYR A 10 -5.07 -21.43 -7.73
CA TYR A 10 -6.32 -20.98 -8.36
C TYR A 10 -6.07 -19.95 -9.48
N ALA A 11 -5.18 -18.98 -9.24
CA ALA A 11 -4.84 -17.93 -10.18
C ALA A 11 -4.22 -18.53 -11.45
N GLU A 12 -3.29 -19.47 -11.30
CA GLU A 12 -2.71 -20.23 -12.40
C GLU A 12 -3.77 -21.04 -13.16
N ALA A 13 -4.61 -21.81 -12.46
CA ALA A 13 -5.68 -22.61 -13.06
C ALA A 13 -6.75 -21.77 -13.79
N ARG A 14 -6.84 -20.47 -13.50
CA ARG A 14 -7.78 -19.53 -14.12
C ARG A 14 -7.09 -18.54 -15.07
N SER A 15 -5.81 -18.75 -15.38
CA SER A 15 -5.02 -17.89 -16.25
C SER A 15 -5.07 -16.41 -15.84
N ARG A 16 -5.00 -16.15 -14.54
CA ARG A 16 -4.93 -14.79 -14.00
C ARG A 16 -3.55 -14.19 -14.27
N VAL A 17 -3.51 -12.90 -14.59
CA VAL A 17 -2.27 -12.14 -14.72
C VAL A 17 -2.05 -11.38 -13.42
N LEU A 18 -0.98 -11.73 -12.71
CA LEU A 18 -0.62 -11.11 -11.43
C LEU A 18 0.62 -10.23 -11.61
N GLU A 19 0.57 -9.01 -11.06
CA GLU A 19 1.70 -8.08 -11.04
C GLU A 19 2.05 -7.71 -9.61
N THR A 20 3.33 -7.70 -9.28
CA THR A 20 3.82 -7.34 -7.95
C THR A 20 4.46 -5.96 -7.99
N VAL A 21 4.09 -5.11 -7.04
CA VAL A 21 4.57 -3.74 -6.95
C VAL A 21 5.00 -3.47 -5.52
N ASP A 22 6.24 -3.01 -5.38
CA ASP A 22 6.77 -2.53 -4.11
C ASP A 22 6.44 -1.06 -3.91
N GLY A 23 6.26 -0.66 -2.66
CA GLY A 23 5.95 0.72 -2.38
C GLY A 23 5.79 1.06 -0.92
N VAL A 24 5.57 2.35 -0.71
CA VAL A 24 5.31 2.94 0.60
C VAL A 24 3.86 2.69 0.96
N LEU A 25 3.64 2.27 2.20
CA LEU A 25 2.34 2.03 2.79
C LEU A 25 2.12 3.06 3.90
N MET A 26 0.97 3.71 3.90
CA MET A 26 0.58 4.63 4.97
C MET A 26 -0.82 4.28 5.46
N TYR A 27 -0.97 3.97 6.73
CA TYR A 27 -2.23 3.46 7.28
C TYR A 27 -2.43 3.89 8.74
N PRO A 28 -3.69 4.03 9.21
CA PRO A 28 -3.94 4.46 10.58
C PRO A 28 -3.39 3.44 11.57
N TYR A 29 -2.80 3.92 12.66
CA TYR A 29 -2.39 3.04 13.74
C TYR A 29 -3.61 2.35 14.34
N SER A 30 -3.55 1.02 14.46
CA SER A 30 -4.51 0.24 15.23
C SER A 30 -3.80 -0.93 15.89
N GLU A 31 -3.98 -1.07 17.21
CA GLU A 31 -3.34 -2.14 17.98
C GLU A 31 -3.78 -3.54 17.52
N ASN A 32 -5.04 -3.72 17.11
CA ASN A 32 -5.62 -5.06 16.94
C ASN A 32 -6.50 -5.23 15.69
N SER A 33 -6.47 -4.28 14.75
CA SER A 33 -7.33 -4.37 13.57
C SER A 33 -6.55 -4.18 12.27
N ILE A 34 -6.89 -5.01 11.27
CA ILE A 34 -6.46 -4.79 9.90
C ILE A 34 -7.09 -3.46 9.46
N PRO A 35 -6.31 -2.49 8.97
CA PRO A 35 -6.87 -1.24 8.49
C PRO A 35 -7.85 -1.52 7.35
N GLN A 36 -8.97 -0.78 7.32
CA GLN A 36 -9.98 -0.96 6.26
C GLN A 36 -9.40 -0.61 4.87
N TYR A 37 -8.57 0.42 4.84
CA TYR A 37 -7.82 0.88 3.68
C TYR A 37 -6.39 1.22 4.09
N VAL A 38 -5.48 1.15 3.13
CA VAL A 38 -4.13 1.69 3.22
C VAL A 38 -3.92 2.65 2.07
N TYR A 39 -3.11 3.68 2.28
CA TYR A 39 -2.59 4.49 1.20
C TYR A 39 -1.31 3.85 0.68
N PHE A 40 -1.21 3.61 -0.62
CA PHE A 40 -0.05 2.97 -1.24
C PHE A 40 0.56 3.86 -2.31
N MET A 41 1.86 4.07 -2.25
CA MET A 41 2.62 4.84 -3.24
C MET A 41 3.65 3.90 -3.88
N PRO A 42 3.45 3.48 -5.14
CA PRO A 42 4.39 2.66 -5.89
C PRO A 42 5.76 3.32 -5.93
N LYS A 43 6.75 2.70 -5.29
CA LYS A 43 8.10 3.26 -5.24
C LYS A 43 9.08 2.15 -4.88
N LYS A 44 10.18 2.08 -5.61
CA LYS A 44 11.27 1.16 -5.28
C LYS A 44 12.20 1.80 -4.26
N LEU A 45 12.51 1.04 -3.23
CA LEU A 45 13.62 1.29 -2.32
C LEU A 45 14.91 0.76 -2.95
N ALA A 46 16.01 1.52 -2.87
CA ALA A 46 17.33 1.03 -3.28
C ALA A 46 17.89 0.03 -2.26
N GLU A 47 18.72 -0.91 -2.70
CA GLU A 47 19.20 -2.02 -1.85
C GLU A 47 20.01 -1.57 -0.63
N ASP A 48 20.61 -0.38 -0.67
CA ASP A 48 21.47 0.21 0.36
C ASP A 48 20.80 1.34 1.17
N GLU A 49 19.55 1.70 0.85
CA GLU A 49 18.87 2.83 1.47
C GLU A 49 18.08 2.40 2.72
N ARG A 50 18.30 3.09 3.84
CA ARG A 50 17.53 2.87 5.08
C ARG A 50 16.15 3.50 4.96
N LEU A 51 15.12 2.84 5.51
CA LEU A 51 13.72 3.30 5.44
C LEU A 51 13.51 4.74 5.89
N GLY A 52 14.12 5.15 7.02
CA GLY A 52 13.98 6.51 7.52
C GLY A 52 14.54 7.57 6.56
N GLU A 53 15.66 7.27 5.92
CA GLU A 53 16.29 8.16 4.93
C GLU A 53 15.47 8.21 3.65
N PHE A 54 15.04 7.04 3.16
CA PHE A 54 14.17 6.90 2.00
C PHE A 54 12.88 7.71 2.13
N PHE A 55 12.20 7.61 3.27
CA PHE A 55 10.98 8.38 3.50
C PHE A 55 11.27 9.89 3.51
N ASN A 56 12.30 10.34 4.22
CA ASN A 56 12.67 11.75 4.22
C ASN A 56 12.94 12.26 2.80
N HIS A 57 13.70 11.53 1.98
CA HIS A 57 13.94 11.90 0.59
C HIS A 57 12.64 11.96 -0.23
N GLN A 58 11.78 10.95 -0.09
CA GLN A 58 10.57 10.84 -0.88
C GLN A 58 9.55 11.96 -0.61
N PHE A 59 9.49 12.50 0.61
CA PHE A 59 8.55 13.57 0.94
C PHE A 59 9.12 14.99 0.82
N LEU A 60 10.44 15.15 0.75
CA LEU A 60 11.07 16.46 0.59
C LEU A 60 10.97 17.02 -0.85
N TYR A 61 10.89 16.17 -1.88
CA TYR A 61 11.10 16.58 -3.28
C TYR A 61 9.86 16.52 -4.20
N LEU A 62 8.68 16.85 -3.68
CA LEU A 62 7.34 16.61 -4.27
C LEU A 62 6.92 15.14 -4.12
N PRO A 63 6.01 14.85 -3.17
CA PRO A 63 5.56 13.49 -2.98
C PRO A 63 4.76 13.00 -4.19
N ASP A 64 5.09 11.78 -4.63
CA ASP A 64 4.29 11.03 -5.59
C ASP A 64 2.87 10.77 -5.04
N ILE A 65 2.00 10.27 -5.91
CA ILE A 65 0.59 10.02 -5.59
C ILE A 65 0.47 8.76 -4.73
N PHE A 66 -0.31 8.87 -3.65
CA PHE A 66 -0.83 7.71 -2.93
C PHE A 66 -2.17 7.28 -3.52
N TYR A 67 -2.32 5.97 -3.68
CA TYR A 67 -3.56 5.33 -4.07
C TYR A 67 -4.28 4.77 -2.84
N VAL A 68 -5.60 4.91 -2.78
CA VAL A 68 -6.42 4.27 -1.75
C VAL A 68 -6.59 2.79 -2.10
N LEU A 69 -6.06 1.90 -1.26
CA LEU A 69 -6.18 0.46 -1.40
C LEU A 69 -7.06 -0.10 -0.29
N TYR A 70 -8.23 -0.60 -0.66
CA TYR A 70 -9.11 -1.31 0.27
C TYR A 70 -8.55 -2.70 0.55
N PHE A 71 -8.33 -3.03 1.83
CA PHE A 71 -7.74 -4.30 2.25
C PHE A 71 -8.75 -5.44 2.37
N ASN A 72 -10.05 -5.15 2.20
CA ASN A 72 -11.09 -6.17 2.28
C ASN A 72 -10.84 -7.37 1.34
N PRO A 73 -10.48 -7.20 0.05
CA PRO A 73 -10.18 -8.33 -0.83
C PRO A 73 -8.96 -9.15 -0.39
N VAL A 74 -7.93 -8.49 0.16
CA VAL A 74 -6.68 -9.14 0.60
C VAL A 74 -6.92 -9.96 1.88
N ARG A 75 -7.73 -9.44 2.81
CA ARG A 75 -8.08 -10.10 4.07
C ARG A 75 -8.70 -11.48 3.88
N TRP A 76 -9.45 -11.69 2.80
CA TRP A 76 -10.10 -12.97 2.51
C TRP A 76 -9.10 -14.06 2.08
N ILE A 77 -7.96 -13.63 1.56
CA ILE A 77 -6.91 -14.52 1.04
C ILE A 77 -5.80 -14.72 2.08
N LEU A 78 -5.50 -13.70 2.89
CA LEU A 78 -4.44 -13.73 3.91
C LEU A 78 -5.05 -13.64 5.32
N PRO A 79 -5.33 -14.78 5.99
CA PRO A 79 -5.89 -14.79 7.34
C PRO A 79 -4.91 -14.26 8.39
N ASP A 80 -3.61 -14.29 8.10
CA ASP A 80 -2.48 -13.76 8.89
C ASP A 80 -2.11 -12.30 8.54
N LEU A 81 -2.92 -11.61 7.73
CA LEU A 81 -2.64 -10.23 7.29
C LEU A 81 -2.40 -9.25 8.45
N ALA A 82 -3.14 -9.39 9.55
CA ALA A 82 -2.98 -8.54 10.74
C ALA A 82 -1.58 -8.66 11.34
N GLU A 83 -1.13 -9.91 11.55
CA GLU A 83 0.20 -10.21 12.10
C GLU A 83 1.30 -9.70 11.18
N ARG A 84 1.16 -9.90 9.87
CA ARG A 84 2.12 -9.39 8.88
C ARG A 84 2.25 -7.87 8.94
N MET A 85 1.12 -7.16 8.97
CA MET A 85 1.08 -5.70 9.06
C MET A 85 1.69 -5.17 10.36
N GLN A 86 1.43 -5.84 11.49
CA GLN A 86 2.00 -5.49 12.79
C GLN A 86 3.52 -5.73 12.85
N SER A 87 4.03 -6.68 12.06
CA SER A 87 5.46 -7.01 12.00
C SER A 87 6.29 -6.09 11.10
N LEU A 88 5.67 -5.12 10.42
CA LEU A 88 6.36 -4.18 9.55
C LEU A 88 7.17 -3.18 10.38
N GLU A 89 8.37 -2.87 9.91
CA GLU A 89 9.08 -1.69 10.37
C GLU A 89 8.34 -0.45 9.87
N TYR A 90 8.18 0.54 10.74
CA TYR A 90 7.40 1.73 10.44
C TYR A 90 8.00 3.00 11.06
N VAL A 91 7.70 4.13 10.44
CA VAL A 91 7.91 5.48 10.97
C VAL A 91 6.54 6.07 11.33
N PRO A 92 6.35 6.60 12.56
CA PRO A 92 5.10 7.25 12.93
C PRO A 92 4.97 8.61 12.23
N VAL A 93 3.78 8.88 11.70
CA VAL A 93 3.45 10.13 10.99
C VAL A 93 2.08 10.64 11.43
N ALA A 94 1.84 11.94 11.36
CA ALA A 94 0.52 12.53 11.63
C ALA A 94 -0.15 12.91 10.30
N TYR A 95 -1.39 12.45 10.10
CA TYR A 95 -2.16 12.64 8.87
C TYR A 95 -3.36 13.56 9.08
N GLY A 96 -3.58 14.47 8.12
CA GLY A 96 -4.74 15.35 8.10
C GLY A 96 -4.65 16.52 9.07
N ARG A 97 -5.68 17.37 9.04
CA ARG A 97 -5.74 18.58 9.90
C ARG A 97 -5.76 18.23 11.39
N ASP A 98 -6.42 17.13 11.73
CA ASP A 98 -6.55 16.64 13.10
C ASP A 98 -5.33 15.85 13.59
N ARG A 99 -4.28 15.72 12.74
CA ARG A 99 -3.02 15.04 13.07
C ARG A 99 -3.22 13.62 13.61
N ILE A 100 -4.07 12.86 12.94
CA ILE A 100 -4.37 11.47 13.30
C ILE A 100 -3.09 10.64 13.13
N LEU A 101 -2.79 9.78 14.11
CA LEU A 101 -1.59 8.94 14.07
C LEU A 101 -1.71 7.85 13.00
N PHE A 102 -0.75 7.87 12.08
CA PHE A 102 -0.56 6.91 11.01
C PHE A 102 0.83 6.27 11.13
N GLN A 103 0.95 5.11 10.51
CA GLN A 103 2.20 4.38 10.35
C GLN A 103 2.60 4.46 8.89
N LEU A 104 3.88 4.74 8.65
CA LEU A 104 4.49 4.74 7.35
C LEU A 104 5.48 3.57 7.25
N SER A 105 5.19 2.62 6.38
CA SER A 105 5.93 1.37 6.24
C SER A 105 6.26 1.13 4.77
N TYR A 106 6.99 0.05 4.48
CA TYR A 106 7.26 -0.40 3.13
C TYR A 106 6.82 -1.85 2.96
N GLY A 107 6.31 -2.19 1.78
CA GLY A 107 5.85 -3.54 1.50
C GLY A 107 5.54 -3.76 0.04
N ARG A 108 5.06 -4.97 -0.25
CA ARG A 108 4.72 -5.43 -1.60
C ARG A 108 3.25 -5.77 -1.71
N ILE A 109 2.61 -5.27 -2.76
CA ILE A 109 1.24 -5.60 -3.11
C ILE A 109 1.23 -6.38 -4.42
N THR A 110 0.48 -7.49 -4.46
CA THR A 110 0.18 -8.19 -5.71
C THR A 110 -1.20 -7.79 -6.21
N PHE A 111 -1.27 -7.33 -7.45
CA PHE A 111 -2.50 -6.98 -8.16
C PHE A 111 -2.87 -8.07 -9.16
N ASP A 112 -4.16 -8.34 -9.29
CA ASP A 112 -4.74 -9.07 -10.43
C ASP A 112 -5.08 -8.07 -11.52
N VAL A 113 -4.29 -8.08 -12.60
CA VAL A 113 -4.40 -7.21 -13.78
C VAL A 113 -5.01 -7.94 -14.97
N THR A 114 -5.68 -9.08 -14.73
CA THR A 114 -6.36 -9.83 -15.79
C THR A 114 -7.36 -8.91 -16.50
N PRO A 115 -7.28 -8.75 -17.85
CA PRO A 115 -8.17 -7.89 -18.59
C PRO A 115 -9.64 -8.23 -18.31
N LYS A 116 -10.40 -7.27 -17.79
CA LYS A 116 -11.84 -7.42 -17.62
C LYS A 116 -12.51 -7.18 -18.98
N LYS A 117 -13.52 -7.99 -19.31
CA LYS A 117 -14.30 -7.86 -20.56
C LYS A 117 -15.16 -6.59 -20.61
N THR A 118 -15.30 -5.90 -19.49
CA THR A 118 -16.09 -4.68 -19.37
C THR A 118 -15.10 -3.53 -19.26
N GLU A 119 -14.99 -2.73 -20.32
CA GLU A 119 -14.37 -1.40 -20.28
C GLU A 119 -15.33 -0.50 -19.48
N GLU A 120 -15.10 -0.40 -18.17
CA GLU A 120 -15.69 0.69 -17.39
C GLU A 120 -15.01 1.98 -17.85
N GLU A 121 -15.80 2.98 -18.24
CA GLU A 121 -15.26 4.29 -18.60
C GLU A 121 -14.39 4.81 -17.46
N PRO A 122 -13.19 5.35 -17.74
CA PRO A 122 -12.32 5.86 -16.69
C PRO A 122 -13.00 7.05 -16.00
N GLU A 123 -13.44 6.86 -14.76
CA GLU A 123 -13.88 7.96 -13.90
C GLU A 123 -12.70 8.91 -13.65
N GLU A 124 -12.95 10.22 -13.70
CA GLU A 124 -11.93 11.20 -13.36
C GLU A 124 -11.48 10.99 -11.89
N PRO A 125 -10.18 10.78 -11.64
CA PRO A 125 -9.71 10.51 -10.30
C PRO A 125 -9.91 11.75 -9.42
N THR A 126 -10.59 11.57 -8.29
CA THR A 126 -10.69 12.63 -7.28
C THR A 126 -9.35 12.74 -6.56
N LEU A 127 -8.67 13.88 -6.72
CA LEU A 127 -7.41 14.17 -6.06
C LEU A 127 -7.65 14.91 -4.74
N PHE A 128 -7.24 14.28 -3.65
CA PHE A 128 -7.24 14.86 -2.31
C PHE A 128 -5.83 15.31 -1.94
N ARG A 129 -5.67 16.59 -1.61
CA ARG A 129 -4.41 17.11 -1.08
C ARG A 129 -4.50 17.22 0.43
N VAL A 130 -3.67 16.46 1.15
CA VAL A 130 -3.79 16.31 2.60
C VAL A 130 -2.45 16.62 3.28
N PRO A 131 -2.43 17.36 4.40
CA PRO A 131 -1.20 17.59 5.14
C PRO A 131 -0.71 16.30 5.80
N LEU A 132 0.60 16.07 5.75
CA LEU A 132 1.30 15.01 6.48
C LEU A 132 2.44 15.66 7.30
N TYR A 133 2.61 15.17 8.52
CA TYR A 133 3.61 15.66 9.47
C TYR A 133 4.56 14.53 9.85
N MET A 134 5.86 14.75 9.64
CA MET A 134 6.94 13.84 10.02
C MET A 134 7.92 14.58 10.93
N GLY A 135 7.85 14.30 12.24
CA GLY A 135 8.57 15.08 13.24
C GLY A 135 8.14 16.55 13.20
N GLU A 136 9.10 17.45 13.01
CA GLU A 136 8.86 18.90 12.90
C GLU A 136 8.57 19.36 11.46
N THR A 137 8.68 18.45 10.49
CA THR A 137 8.48 18.75 9.07
C THR A 137 7.03 18.55 8.68
N SER A 138 6.47 19.49 7.92
CA SER A 138 5.12 19.40 7.36
C SER A 138 5.14 19.55 5.85
N PHE A 139 4.40 18.69 5.16
CA PHE A 139 4.25 18.73 3.70
C PHE A 139 2.82 18.30 3.32
N PHE A 140 2.51 18.35 2.02
CA PHE A 140 1.23 17.91 1.49
C PHE A 140 1.44 16.71 0.58
N ILE A 141 0.67 15.66 0.79
CA ILE A 141 0.61 14.51 -0.12
C ILE A 141 -0.64 14.59 -0.98
N ASN A 142 -0.59 13.96 -2.15
CA ASN A 142 -1.73 13.77 -3.02
C ASN A 142 -2.23 12.34 -2.88
N VAL A 143 -3.54 12.18 -2.70
CA VAL A 143 -4.21 10.89 -2.57
C VAL A 143 -5.28 10.80 -3.64
N VAL A 144 -5.37 9.67 -4.32
CA VAL A 144 -6.40 9.36 -5.32
C VAL A 144 -6.94 7.95 -5.12
N GLU A 145 -8.12 7.66 -5.65
CA GLU A 145 -8.62 6.28 -5.72
C GLU A 145 -7.75 5.44 -6.65
N LEU A 146 -7.61 4.15 -6.34
CA LEU A 146 -6.83 3.22 -7.17
C LEU A 146 -7.49 3.08 -8.56
N PRO A 147 -6.81 3.45 -9.66
CA PRO A 147 -7.37 3.32 -10.98
C PRO A 147 -7.55 1.84 -11.36
N THR A 148 -8.61 1.55 -12.11
CA THR A 148 -8.92 0.18 -12.58
C THR A 148 -7.78 -0.45 -13.38
N THR A 149 -6.96 0.38 -14.04
CA THR A 149 -5.78 -0.03 -14.82
C THR A 149 -4.67 -0.66 -13.99
N MET A 150 -4.57 -0.34 -12.69
CA MET A 150 -3.61 -0.98 -11.79
C MET A 150 -4.06 -2.38 -11.32
N GLY A 151 -5.28 -2.79 -11.68
CA GLY A 151 -5.83 -4.07 -11.29
C GLY A 151 -6.39 -4.08 -9.86
N THR A 152 -6.77 -5.27 -9.39
CA THR A 152 -7.38 -5.44 -8.06
C THR A 152 -6.34 -5.99 -7.08
N PRO A 153 -6.10 -5.36 -5.91
CA PRO A 153 -5.17 -5.90 -4.92
C PRO A 153 -5.65 -7.25 -4.38
N LYS A 154 -4.75 -8.23 -4.32
CA LYS A 154 -5.06 -9.61 -3.89
C LYS A 154 -4.17 -10.09 -2.75
N LEU A 155 -2.89 -9.76 -2.76
CA LEU A 155 -1.93 -10.22 -1.76
C LEU A 155 -1.13 -9.05 -1.21
N PHE A 156 -0.66 -9.25 0.02
CA PHE A 156 0.28 -8.39 0.70
C PHE A 156 1.45 -9.22 1.23
N GLU A 157 2.66 -8.73 0.97
CA GLU A 157 3.90 -9.33 1.41
C GLU A 157 4.75 -8.29 2.15
N LYS A 158 5.30 -8.72 3.29
CA LYS A 158 6.36 -7.96 3.97
C LYS A 158 7.62 -8.06 3.12
N VAL A 159 8.30 -6.94 2.93
CA VAL A 159 9.65 -6.92 2.38
C VAL A 159 10.61 -6.97 3.57
N ASP A 160 11.42 -8.02 3.61
CA ASP A 160 12.46 -8.16 4.62
C ASP A 160 13.72 -7.45 4.17
N PHE A 161 14.41 -6.85 5.12
CA PHE A 161 15.57 -6.02 4.87
C PHE A 161 16.79 -6.57 5.58
N THR A 162 17.97 -6.48 4.95
CA THR A 162 19.20 -7.15 5.41
C THR A 162 20.34 -6.20 5.78
N TRP A 163 20.03 -4.93 6.06
CA TRP A 163 21.04 -3.91 6.43
C TRP A 163 21.63 -4.07 7.83
#